data_AF-A0A178IDB8-F1
#
_entry.id   AF-A0A178IDB8-F1
#
_cell.length_a   1.000
_cell.length_b   1.000
_cell.length_c   1.000
_cell.angle_alpha   90.00
_cell.angle_beta   90.00
_cell.angle_gamma   90.00
#
_symmetry.space_group_name_H-M   'P 1'
#
loop_
_entity.id
_entity.type
_entity.pdbx_description
1 polymer ?
#
loop_
_entity_poly.entity_id
_entity_poly.type
_entity_poly.pdbx_seq_one_letter_code
_entity_poly.pdbx_strand_id
1 'polypeptide(L)'
;MDLPPPIESQPFKAYDEFFAPLRADILRLVAERGLHLEKYYHEAPCWSLLFRHPKGGVAKVEVTKKEDGRVGVSGVWWKDDFDDGTRSLMWFEEEAIGHDGPTVSRSAKIMLERILAHPLGAWSKVADGYKSLWHPYGRSFIEDDEKRYPLPKEEKK
;
A
#
# COMPACT_ATOMS: atom_id res chain seq x y z
N MET A 1 1.70 19.92 -28.89
CA MET A 1 1.09 18.99 -27.91
C MET A 1 1.12 19.77 -26.61
N ASP A 2 0.03 20.49 -26.32
CA ASP A 2 -0.05 21.32 -25.13
C ASP A 2 -0.16 20.42 -23.90
N LEU A 3 0.73 20.63 -22.93
CA LEU A 3 0.64 19.96 -21.64
C LEU A 3 -0.67 20.39 -20.98
N PRO A 4 -1.41 19.46 -20.34
CA PRO A 4 -2.60 19.84 -19.58
C PRO A 4 -2.19 20.90 -18.53
N PRO A 5 -3.07 21.87 -18.22
CA PRO A 5 -2.79 22.85 -17.19
C PRO A 5 -2.44 22.13 -15.88
N PRO A 6 -1.51 22.67 -15.08
CA PRO A 6 -1.17 22.09 -13.79
C PRO A 6 -2.46 21.95 -12.97
N ILE A 7 -2.71 20.75 -12.45
CA ILE A 7 -3.86 20.46 -11.58
C ILE A 7 -3.76 21.43 -10.40
N GLU A 8 -4.56 22.50 -10.43
CA GLU A 8 -4.60 23.50 -9.38
C GLU A 8 -4.88 22.83 -8.03
N SER A 9 -4.16 23.27 -7.00
CA SER A 9 -4.05 22.72 -5.64
C SER A 9 -5.34 22.44 -4.83
N GLN A 10 -6.53 22.62 -5.39
CA GLN A 10 -7.82 22.42 -4.72
C GLN A 10 -8.17 20.97 -4.32
N PRO A 11 -7.85 19.90 -5.08
CA PRO A 11 -8.20 18.55 -4.65
C PRO A 11 -7.43 18.14 -3.39
N PHE A 12 -6.20 18.63 -3.20
CA PHE A 12 -5.37 18.26 -2.05
C PHE A 12 -5.96 18.67 -0.71
N LYS A 13 -6.56 19.88 -0.61
CA LYS A 13 -7.08 20.39 0.66
C LYS A 13 -8.28 19.58 1.16
N ALA A 14 -9.25 19.29 0.29
CA ALA A 14 -10.44 18.51 0.65
C ALA A 14 -10.09 17.06 1.05
N TYR A 15 -9.00 16.51 0.50
CA TYR A 15 -8.53 15.18 0.87
C TYR A 15 -7.73 15.17 2.16
N ASP A 16 -6.87 16.17 2.38
CA ASP A 16 -6.21 16.32 3.68
C ASP A 16 -7.24 16.57 4.79
N GLU A 17 -8.32 17.32 4.52
CA GLU A 17 -9.46 17.50 5.44
C GLU A 17 -10.21 16.19 5.70
N PHE A 18 -10.46 15.39 4.65
CA PHE A 18 -11.08 14.08 4.82
C PHE A 18 -10.21 13.21 5.73
N PHE A 19 -8.93 13.02 5.46
CA PHE A 19 -8.10 12.12 6.28
C PHE A 19 -7.61 12.73 7.60
N ALA A 20 -7.85 14.02 7.85
CA ALA A 20 -7.39 14.71 9.07
C ALA A 20 -7.80 13.97 10.37
N PRO A 21 -9.04 13.46 10.54
CA PRO A 21 -9.45 12.73 11.74
C PRO A 21 -8.71 11.41 11.94
N LEU A 22 -8.15 10.81 10.88
CA LEU A 22 -7.44 9.52 10.96
C LEU A 22 -5.95 9.69 11.26
N ARG A 23 -5.42 10.91 11.07
CA ARG A 23 -3.98 11.18 11.01
C ARG A 23 -3.23 10.69 12.24
N ALA A 24 -3.74 10.98 13.44
CA ALA A 24 -3.05 10.64 14.68
C ALA A 24 -2.91 9.11 14.84
N ASP A 25 -4.01 8.37 14.67
CA ASP A 25 -4.03 6.92 14.87
C ASP A 25 -3.28 6.15 13.77
N ILE A 26 -3.30 6.65 12.53
CA ILE A 26 -2.52 6.06 11.43
C ILE A 26 -1.03 6.33 11.61
N LEU A 27 -0.61 7.55 11.94
CA LEU A 27 0.80 7.85 12.17
C LEU A 27 1.36 7.07 13.37
N ARG A 28 0.55 6.87 14.41
CA ARG A 28 0.92 6.00 15.53
C ARG A 28 1.13 4.57 15.06
N LEU A 29 0.19 3.99 14.31
CA LEU A 29 0.34 2.64 13.74
C LEU A 29 1.61 2.52 12.87
N VAL A 30 1.86 3.50 12.01
CA VAL A 30 3.05 3.57 11.15
C VAL A 30 4.33 3.55 11.99
N ALA A 31 4.42 4.36 13.03
CA ALA A 31 5.60 4.42 13.90
C ALA A 31 5.80 3.12 14.72
N GLU A 32 4.71 2.58 15.28
CA GLU A 32 4.70 1.37 16.09
C GLU A 32 5.08 0.14 15.27
N ARG A 33 4.57 0.02 14.04
CA ARG A 33 4.83 -1.11 13.15
C ARG A 33 5.99 -0.87 12.20
N GLY A 34 6.60 0.31 12.20
CA GLY A 34 7.74 0.63 11.35
C GLY A 34 7.39 0.57 9.86
N LEU A 35 6.29 1.20 9.46
CA LEU A 35 5.82 1.23 8.07
C LEU A 35 6.28 2.50 7.36
N HIS A 36 6.18 2.54 6.03
CA HIS A 36 6.33 3.75 5.23
C HIS A 36 4.95 4.26 4.81
N LEU A 37 4.65 5.54 5.04
CA LEU A 37 3.38 6.15 4.64
C LEU A 37 3.58 6.96 3.36
N GLU A 38 2.87 6.60 2.30
CA GLU A 38 2.75 7.41 1.09
C GLU A 38 1.31 7.91 0.95
N LYS A 39 1.16 9.17 0.55
CA LYS A 39 -0.13 9.76 0.17
C LYS A 39 -0.23 9.72 -1.35
N TYR A 40 -1.13 8.91 -1.89
CA TYR A 40 -1.28 8.68 -3.33
C TYR A 40 -2.66 9.14 -3.80
N TYR A 41 -2.72 9.75 -4.99
CA TYR A 41 -3.90 10.49 -5.48
C TYR A 41 -4.27 10.13 -6.93
N HIS A 42 -3.81 9.00 -7.45
CA HIS A 42 -3.77 8.81 -8.90
C HIS A 42 -5.08 8.28 -9.50
N GLU A 43 -6.05 7.86 -8.68
CA GLU A 43 -7.41 7.45 -9.10
C GLU A 43 -8.45 7.66 -7.99
N ALA A 44 -8.03 7.56 -6.73
CA ALA A 44 -8.79 7.98 -5.56
C ALA A 44 -7.81 8.50 -4.47
N PRO A 45 -8.26 9.36 -3.56
CA PRO A 45 -7.47 9.75 -2.39
C PRO A 45 -7.20 8.53 -1.53
N CYS A 46 -5.93 8.15 -1.39
CA CYS A 46 -5.54 7.06 -0.51
C CYS A 46 -4.25 7.33 0.27
N TRP A 47 -4.18 6.73 1.45
CA TRP A 47 -2.95 6.57 2.22
C TRP A 47 -2.50 5.13 2.10
N SER A 48 -1.28 4.92 1.61
CA SER A 48 -0.65 3.61 1.48
C SER A 48 0.36 3.42 2.61
N LEU A 49 0.18 2.36 3.40
CA LEU A 49 1.10 1.91 4.44
C LEU A 49 1.96 0.79 3.87
N LEU A 50 3.13 1.14 3.32
CA LEU A 50 4.02 0.22 2.61
C LEU A 50 5.06 -0.40 3.53
N PHE A 51 5.42 -1.64 3.22
CA PHE A 51 6.44 -2.40 3.93
C PHE A 51 6.99 -3.54 3.07
N ARG A 52 8.21 -3.97 3.38
CA ARG A 52 8.78 -5.20 2.84
C ARG A 52 8.21 -6.40 3.57
N HIS A 53 7.70 -7.38 2.84
CA HIS A 53 7.17 -8.59 3.46
C HIS A 53 8.33 -9.49 3.92
N PRO A 54 8.31 -10.08 5.13
CA PRO A 54 9.42 -10.92 5.63
C PRO A 54 9.72 -12.16 4.77
N LYS A 55 8.75 -12.60 3.97
CA LYS A 55 8.89 -13.71 3.00
C LYS A 55 9.32 -13.23 1.59
N GLY A 56 9.74 -11.97 1.47
CA GLY A 56 10.15 -11.31 0.23
C GLY A 56 9.04 -10.54 -0.48
N GLY A 57 9.43 -9.57 -1.29
CA GLY A 57 8.53 -8.68 -2.01
C GLY A 57 8.01 -7.52 -1.17
N VAL A 58 7.10 -6.74 -1.75
CA VAL A 58 6.55 -5.52 -1.15
C VAL A 58 5.06 -5.68 -0.91
N ALA A 59 4.58 -5.13 0.19
CA ALA A 59 3.17 -5.11 0.51
C ALA A 59 2.72 -3.72 0.94
N LYS A 60 1.42 -3.47 0.81
CA LYS A 60 0.79 -2.26 1.34
C LYS A 60 -0.58 -2.58 1.93
N VAL A 61 -0.94 -1.80 2.95
CA VAL A 61 -2.33 -1.60 3.37
C VAL A 61 -2.78 -0.26 2.81
N GLU A 62 -3.91 -0.23 2.10
CA GLU A 62 -4.47 0.99 1.54
C GLU A 62 -5.65 1.47 2.37
N VAL A 63 -5.68 2.76 2.65
CA VAL A 63 -6.76 3.47 3.33
C VAL A 63 -7.33 4.48 2.35
N THR A 64 -8.52 4.22 1.82
CA THR A 64 -9.07 4.94 0.67
C THR A 64 -10.40 5.59 1.03
N LYS A 65 -10.64 6.83 0.54
CA LYS A 65 -11.94 7.48 0.67
C LYS A 65 -12.98 6.79 -0.23
N LYS A 66 -14.16 6.48 0.32
CA LYS A 66 -15.31 5.99 -0.46
C LYS A 66 -16.31 7.11 -0.76
N GLU A 67 -17.14 6.89 -1.77
CA GLU A 67 -18.15 7.87 -2.23
C GLU A 67 -19.20 8.17 -1.15
N ASP A 68 -19.54 7.17 -0.33
CA ASP A 68 -20.50 7.28 0.78
C ASP A 68 -19.90 7.91 2.06
N GLY A 69 -18.66 8.41 1.99
CA GLY A 69 -17.97 9.02 3.12
C GLY A 69 -17.33 8.03 4.09
N ARG A 70 -17.45 6.73 3.86
CA ARG A 70 -16.69 5.71 4.60
C ARG A 70 -15.24 5.64 4.15
N VAL A 71 -14.47 4.85 4.88
CA VAL A 71 -13.08 4.51 4.55
C VAL A 71 -13.02 3.05 4.13
N GLY A 72 -12.42 2.79 2.97
CA GLY A 72 -12.04 1.45 2.55
C GLY A 72 -10.66 1.10 3.10
N VAL A 73 -10.51 -0.10 3.65
CA VAL A 73 -9.22 -0.68 4.05
C VAL A 73 -9.00 -1.96 3.28
N SER A 74 -7.97 -1.99 2.42
CA SER A 74 -7.60 -3.15 1.61
C SER A 74 -6.13 -3.48 1.75
N GLY A 75 -5.71 -4.62 1.21
CA GLY A 75 -4.32 -5.05 1.24
C GLY A 75 -3.87 -5.61 -0.09
N VAL A 76 -2.59 -5.43 -0.40
CA VAL A 76 -1.94 -6.15 -1.49
C VAL A 76 -0.50 -6.49 -1.11
N TRP A 77 -0.09 -7.70 -1.45
CA TRP A 77 1.30 -8.14 -1.41
C TRP A 77 1.70 -8.60 -2.80
N TRP A 78 2.85 -8.14 -3.28
CA TRP A 78 3.42 -8.61 -4.52
C TRP A 78 4.88 -9.01 -4.38
N LYS A 79 5.28 -9.96 -5.22
CA LYS A 79 6.67 -10.37 -5.39
C LYS A 79 6.99 -10.42 -6.87
N ASP A 80 8.05 -9.73 -7.24
CA ASP A 80 8.57 -9.72 -8.60
C ASP A 80 9.58 -10.84 -8.81
N ASP A 81 9.56 -11.42 -10.00
CA ASP A 81 10.58 -12.31 -10.52
C ASP A 81 11.20 -11.66 -11.75
N PHE A 82 12.43 -11.17 -11.60
CA PHE A 82 13.13 -10.48 -12.66
C PHE A 82 13.45 -11.38 -13.86
N ASP A 83 13.85 -12.63 -13.61
CA ASP A 83 14.30 -13.55 -14.67
C ASP A 83 13.11 -13.96 -15.54
N ASP A 84 11.99 -14.26 -14.90
CA ASP A 84 10.75 -14.61 -15.57
C ASP A 84 9.97 -13.39 -16.03
N GLY A 85 10.29 -12.18 -15.53
CA GLY A 85 9.56 -10.95 -15.80
C GLY A 85 8.09 -11.08 -15.40
N THR A 86 7.84 -11.64 -14.22
CA THR A 86 6.50 -11.83 -13.67
C THR A 86 6.32 -11.14 -12.33
N ARG A 87 5.08 -10.75 -12.02
CA ARG A 87 4.65 -10.21 -10.73
C ARG A 87 3.59 -11.12 -10.14
N SER A 88 3.92 -11.80 -9.06
CA SER A 88 2.97 -12.56 -8.25
C SER A 88 2.23 -11.63 -7.29
N LEU A 89 0.90 -11.69 -7.25
CA LEU A 89 0.02 -10.78 -6.51
C LEU A 89 -0.90 -11.55 -5.57
N MET A 90 -1.03 -11.05 -4.36
CA MET A 90 -2.05 -11.43 -3.39
C MET A 90 -2.87 -10.21 -3.01
N TRP A 91 -4.16 -10.25 -3.34
CA TRP A 91 -5.12 -9.22 -2.96
C TRP A 91 -5.88 -9.66 -1.71
N PHE A 92 -6.10 -8.70 -0.81
CA PHE A 92 -6.96 -8.87 0.35
C PHE A 92 -8.17 -7.97 0.19
N GLU A 93 -9.35 -8.57 0.35
CA GLU A 93 -10.63 -7.89 0.16
C GLU A 93 -10.73 -6.63 1.00
N GLU A 94 -11.32 -5.61 0.40
CA GLU A 94 -11.53 -4.32 1.04
C GLU A 94 -12.68 -4.40 2.05
N GLU A 95 -12.48 -3.82 3.22
CA GLU A 95 -13.52 -3.58 4.20
C GLU A 95 -13.88 -2.09 4.24
N ALA A 96 -15.16 -1.76 4.06
CA ALA A 96 -15.65 -0.40 4.14
C ALA A 96 -16.22 -0.09 5.53
N ILE A 97 -15.50 0.74 6.28
CA ILE A 97 -15.71 1.01 7.71
C ILE A 97 -15.99 2.48 8.00
N GLY A 98 -16.35 2.78 9.25
CA GLY A 98 -16.53 4.16 9.72
C GLY A 98 -15.28 5.02 9.54
N HIS A 99 -15.49 6.33 9.52
CA HIS A 99 -14.46 7.33 9.29
C HIS A 99 -13.87 7.89 10.61
N ASP A 100 -13.62 7.02 11.58
CA ASP A 100 -12.95 7.38 12.84
C ASP A 100 -11.55 6.74 12.94
N GLY A 101 -10.60 7.51 13.46
CA GLY A 101 -9.19 7.11 13.55
C GLY A 101 -8.95 5.76 14.24
N PRO A 102 -9.52 5.50 15.43
CA PRO A 102 -9.34 4.22 16.12
C PRO A 102 -9.87 3.01 15.33
N THR A 103 -11.05 3.10 14.73
CA THR A 103 -11.62 2.01 13.93
C THR A 103 -10.79 1.73 12.69
N VAL A 104 -10.39 2.78 11.97
CA VAL A 104 -9.55 2.62 10.76
C VAL A 104 -8.18 2.07 11.10
N SER A 105 -7.53 2.58 12.16
CA SER A 105 -6.22 2.09 12.60
C SER A 105 -6.28 0.62 13.03
N ARG A 106 -7.32 0.21 13.76
CA ARG A 106 -7.55 -1.21 14.11
C ARG A 106 -7.72 -2.07 12.86
N SER A 107 -8.55 -1.63 11.90
CA SER A 107 -8.78 -2.38 10.66
C SER A 107 -7.50 -2.51 9.83
N ALA A 108 -6.72 -1.44 9.71
CA ALA A 108 -5.44 -1.44 9.02
C ALA A 108 -4.43 -2.37 9.69
N LYS A 109 -4.41 -2.44 11.02
CA LYS A 109 -3.59 -3.40 11.78
C LYS A 109 -4.00 -4.85 11.51
N ILE A 110 -5.30 -5.16 11.55
CA ILE A 110 -5.80 -6.50 11.21
C ILE A 110 -5.42 -6.87 9.77
N MET A 111 -5.54 -5.93 8.83
CA MET A 111 -5.13 -6.15 7.44
C MET A 111 -3.63 -6.44 7.32
N LEU A 112 -2.78 -5.67 8.00
CA LEU A 112 -1.34 -5.92 8.08
C LEU A 112 -1.05 -7.34 8.60
N GLU A 113 -1.71 -7.77 9.67
CA GLU A 113 -1.53 -9.11 10.24
C GLU A 113 -1.98 -10.23 9.29
N ARG A 114 -3.09 -10.03 8.58
CA ARG A 114 -3.56 -10.96 7.54
C ARG A 114 -2.54 -11.10 6.42
N ILE A 115 -1.98 -9.97 5.95
CA ILE A 115 -0.93 -9.99 4.93
C ILE A 115 0.28 -10.78 5.42
N LEU A 116 0.78 -10.48 6.63
CA LEU A 116 1.97 -11.12 7.20
C LEU A 116 1.79 -12.62 7.46
N ALA A 117 0.58 -13.03 7.84
CA ALA A 117 0.25 -14.44 8.08
C ALA A 117 0.18 -15.25 6.77
N HIS A 118 -0.11 -14.63 5.63
CA HIS A 118 -0.37 -15.32 4.37
C HIS A 118 0.85 -16.16 3.91
N PRO A 119 0.66 -17.41 3.48
CA PRO A 119 1.76 -18.27 3.04
C PRO A 119 2.36 -17.78 1.70
N LEU A 120 3.68 -17.92 1.58
CA LEU A 120 4.38 -17.66 0.32
C LEU A 120 3.92 -18.65 -0.76
N GLY A 121 3.72 -18.18 -1.99
CA GLY A 121 3.35 -19.03 -3.12
C GLY A 121 1.84 -19.21 -3.33
N ALA A 122 1.02 -18.93 -2.31
CA ALA A 122 -0.44 -19.01 -2.43
C ALA A 122 -1.02 -17.76 -3.08
N TRP A 123 -0.56 -17.40 -4.29
CA TRP A 123 -0.90 -16.16 -4.98
C TRP A 123 -2.31 -16.18 -5.60
N SER A 124 -2.92 -14.99 -5.72
CA SER A 124 -4.23 -14.80 -6.36
C SER A 124 -4.10 -14.62 -7.87
N LYS A 125 -2.96 -14.06 -8.30
CA LYS A 125 -2.65 -13.82 -9.71
C LYS A 125 -1.14 -13.84 -9.91
N VAL A 126 -0.70 -14.32 -11.07
CA VAL A 126 0.65 -14.10 -11.58
C VAL A 126 0.50 -13.33 -12.89
N ALA A 127 1.02 -12.11 -12.93
CA ALA A 127 1.00 -11.26 -14.12
C ALA A 127 2.36 -11.36 -14.84
N ASP A 128 2.34 -11.44 -16.16
CA ASP A 128 3.50 -11.53 -17.03
C ASP A 128 3.72 -10.22 -17.82
N GLY A 129 4.64 -10.25 -18.79
CA GLY A 129 4.89 -9.13 -19.69
C GLY A 129 5.85 -8.06 -19.17
N TYR A 130 6.47 -8.28 -17.99
CA TYR A 130 7.37 -7.29 -17.41
C TYR A 130 8.82 -7.37 -17.90
N LYS A 131 9.20 -8.40 -18.66
CA LYS A 131 10.59 -8.51 -19.17
C LYS A 131 11.03 -7.27 -19.93
N SER A 132 10.22 -6.78 -20.88
CA SER A 132 10.51 -5.59 -21.66
C SER A 132 10.58 -4.32 -20.81
N LEU A 133 9.86 -4.29 -19.68
CA LEU A 133 9.84 -3.15 -18.76
C LEU A 133 11.03 -3.16 -17.80
N TRP A 134 11.43 -4.33 -17.28
CA TRP A 134 12.42 -4.42 -16.21
C TRP A 134 13.84 -4.68 -16.70
N HIS A 135 14.02 -5.54 -17.71
CA HIS A 135 15.35 -5.96 -18.17
C HIS A 135 16.26 -4.80 -18.58
N PRO A 136 15.78 -3.71 -19.22
CA PRO A 136 16.63 -2.56 -19.53
C PRO A 136 17.25 -1.88 -18.29
N TYR A 137 16.62 -1.99 -17.12
CA TYR A 137 17.08 -1.38 -15.87
C TYR A 137 17.93 -2.34 -15.00
N GLY A 138 18.01 -3.61 -15.38
CA GLY A 138 18.75 -4.64 -14.65
C GLY A 138 18.07 -5.09 -13.34
N ARG A 139 18.58 -6.19 -12.77
CA ARG A 139 18.00 -6.80 -11.55
C ARG A 139 17.99 -5.85 -10.36
N SER A 140 19.05 -5.06 -10.20
CA SER A 140 19.21 -4.14 -9.07
C SER A 140 18.07 -3.12 -8.98
N PHE A 141 17.45 -2.74 -10.10
CA PHE A 141 16.29 -1.85 -10.11
C PHE A 141 15.13 -2.39 -9.27
N ILE A 142 14.81 -3.68 -9.40
CA ILE A 142 13.73 -4.33 -8.65
C ILE A 142 14.14 -4.55 -7.19
N GLU A 143 15.37 -4.99 -6.96
CA GLU A 143 15.87 -5.23 -5.60
C GLU A 143 15.96 -3.94 -4.77
N ASP A 144 16.32 -2.84 -5.40
CA ASP A 144 16.45 -1.54 -4.73
C ASP A 144 15.07 -0.92 -4.44
N ASP A 145 14.08 -1.16 -5.30
CA ASP A 145 12.68 -0.81 -5.03
C ASP A 145 12.16 -1.56 -3.79
N GLU A 146 12.43 -2.86 -3.68
CA GLU A 146 12.06 -3.64 -2.49
C GLU A 146 12.75 -3.12 -1.22
N LYS A 147 14.02 -2.71 -1.31
CA LYS A 147 14.80 -2.18 -0.19
C LYS A 147 14.36 -0.79 0.27
N ARG A 148 13.59 -0.05 -0.54
CA ARG A 148 13.05 1.26 -0.17
C ARG A 148 12.11 1.18 1.05
N TYR A 149 11.45 0.04 1.24
CA TYR A 149 10.45 -0.13 2.27
C TYR A 149 10.98 -0.88 3.51
N PRO A 150 10.59 -0.46 4.72
CA PRO A 150 11.05 -1.07 5.96
C PRO A 150 10.44 -2.47 6.17
N LEU A 151 11.12 -3.30 6.96
CA LEU A 151 10.51 -4.50 7.52
C LEU A 151 9.58 -4.11 8.68
N PRO A 152 8.35 -4.64 8.74
CA PRO A 152 7.46 -4.37 9.87
C PRO A 152 8.07 -4.85 11.18
N LYS A 153 7.90 -4.04 12.23
CA LYS A 153 8.21 -4.44 13.60
C LYS A 153 7.20 -5.48 14.07
N GLU A 154 7.70 -6.46 14.82
CA GLU A 154 6.85 -7.41 15.54
C GLU A 154 6.05 -6.69 16.62
N GLU A 155 4.89 -7.26 16.94
CA GLU A 155 4.14 -6.77 18.09
C GLU A 155 4.87 -7.14 19.38
N LYS A 156 5.19 -6.14 20.19
CA LYS A 156 5.68 -6.39 21.54
C LYS A 156 4.50 -6.97 22.35
N LYS A 157 4.59 -8.26 22.65
CA LYS A 157 3.66 -8.98 23.53
C LYS A 157 3.71 -8.44 24.96
#